data_AF-A0A0R1V1D5-F1
#
_entry.id   AF-A0A0R1V1D5-F1
#
_cell.length_a   1.000
_cell.length_b   1.000
_cell.length_c   1.000
_cell.angle_alpha   90.00
_cell.angle_beta   90.00
_cell.angle_gamma   90.00
#
_symmetry.space_group_name_H-M   'P 1'
#
loop_
_entity.id
_entity.type
_entity.pdbx_description
1 polymer ?
#
loop_
_entity_poly.entity_id
_entity_poly.type
_entity_poly.pdbx_seq_one_letter_code
_entity_poly.pdbx_strand_id
1 'polypeptide(L)'
;MVMKSFFKRMLLKEDPNVYQDKDSHLSQVLTVKDFLALGVGTIVSTSIFTLPGVVAASHAGPAVALSFLVAAIVAGLVAFAYAEMSSAMPFAGSAYSWINVIFGEFFGWIAGWALLAEYFIAVAFVASGLSANFRGLIEPLGLVLPKQLSSAYGTSGGVIDLVAVIVVILVGLLLARGVSGAARVENILVVLKVLAILLFVFVGLTAIHASNYSPFIPKYHPNADGSAFGGWQGIYAGVSSIFLSYIGFDSIAANSAEAKDPKKTMPRGILGSLVLAVILFVSVSLVMVGMFKYSSYANNAEPVGWALRESGHPIIAIVVQTVAVVGMFTALIGMMMAGSRLLYSFGRDGMLPKWLGSLNKDNLPNRALVVLSIVGVILGAVFPFAFLAQLISAGTLIAFMFVSLGIYALRPREGKDLPEPSFKMPLYPVMPALAFLAAFAVFWGLDMGAKLYALYWFIFGLVIYFGYGMRHSFLSKRSQAKENEEKNK
;
A
#
# COMPACT_ATOMS: atom_id res chain seq x y z
N MET A 1 22.07 -0.26 -36.31
CA MET A 1 21.87 1.12 -35.82
C MET A 1 20.54 1.27 -35.05
N VAL A 2 19.42 0.77 -35.58
CA VAL A 2 18.07 0.86 -34.96
C VAL A 2 17.99 0.19 -33.58
N MET A 3 18.53 -1.02 -33.43
CA MET A 3 18.50 -1.75 -32.14
C MET A 3 19.29 -1.04 -31.02
N LYS A 4 20.46 -0.46 -31.36
CA LYS A 4 21.23 0.37 -30.40
C LYS A 4 20.47 1.64 -30.00
N SER A 5 19.74 2.27 -30.92
CA SER A 5 18.88 3.44 -30.63
C SER A 5 17.68 3.07 -29.75
N PHE A 6 17.09 1.89 -29.94
CA PHE A 6 15.97 1.37 -29.15
C PHE A 6 16.36 1.13 -27.68
N PHE A 7 17.44 0.38 -27.42
CA PHE A 7 17.93 0.16 -26.05
C PHE A 7 18.40 1.45 -25.38
N LYS A 8 19.03 2.36 -26.14
CA LYS A 8 19.43 3.69 -25.62
C LYS A 8 18.21 4.47 -25.12
N ARG A 9 17.09 4.44 -25.85
CA ARG A 9 15.85 5.12 -25.43
C ARG A 9 15.22 4.53 -24.18
N MET A 10 15.20 3.20 -24.04
CA MET A 10 14.63 2.54 -22.85
C MET A 10 15.43 2.82 -21.57
N LEU A 11 16.75 2.97 -21.69
CA LEU A 11 17.66 3.19 -20.58
C LEU A 11 17.99 4.67 -20.34
N LEU A 12 17.25 5.58 -20.98
CA LEU A 12 17.38 7.02 -20.73
C LEU A 12 17.03 7.28 -19.26
N LYS A 13 18.01 7.82 -18.53
CA LYS A 13 17.85 8.25 -17.14
C LYS A 13 17.39 9.69 -17.11
N GLU A 14 16.46 10.00 -16.22
CA GLU A 14 16.03 11.37 -15.99
C GLU A 14 17.06 12.10 -15.12
N ASP A 15 17.18 13.40 -15.35
CA ASP A 15 18.01 14.27 -14.51
C ASP A 15 17.28 14.58 -13.19
N PRO A 16 17.88 14.32 -12.01
CA PRO A 16 17.24 14.61 -10.73
C PRO A 16 16.84 16.08 -10.57
N ASN A 17 17.56 17.02 -11.20
CA ASN A 17 17.22 18.45 -11.16
C ASN A 17 15.86 18.74 -11.80
N VAL A 18 15.46 17.96 -12.82
CA VAL A 18 14.15 18.11 -13.47
C VAL A 18 13.01 17.83 -12.49
N TYR A 19 13.19 16.88 -11.57
CA TYR A 19 12.21 16.63 -10.51
C TYR A 19 12.25 17.73 -9.45
N GLN A 20 13.44 18.17 -9.04
CA GLN A 20 13.59 19.24 -8.05
C GLN A 20 12.97 20.55 -8.53
N ASP A 21 13.17 20.94 -9.79
CA ASP A 21 12.58 22.13 -10.39
C ASP A 21 11.06 22.04 -10.45
N LYS A 22 10.54 20.87 -10.85
CA LYS A 22 9.09 20.62 -10.89
C LYS A 22 8.46 20.73 -9.51
N ASP A 23 9.15 20.28 -8.47
CA ASP A 23 8.62 20.23 -7.10
C ASP A 23 8.91 21.49 -6.29
N SER A 24 9.66 22.46 -6.83
CA SER A 24 10.05 23.71 -6.14
C SER A 24 8.89 24.56 -5.62
N HIS A 25 7.69 24.37 -6.17
CA HIS A 25 6.46 25.03 -5.72
C HIS A 25 5.84 24.41 -4.46
N LEU A 26 6.28 23.21 -4.06
CA LEU A 26 5.80 22.51 -2.87
C LEU A 26 6.48 23.08 -1.62
N SER A 27 5.67 23.41 -0.62
CA SER A 27 6.17 23.98 0.64
C SER A 27 6.69 22.87 1.57
N GLN A 28 7.95 22.98 1.99
CA GLN A 28 8.59 22.03 2.91
C GLN A 28 8.18 22.26 4.37
N VAL A 29 6.96 21.84 4.71
CA VAL A 29 6.34 22.13 6.01
C VAL A 29 6.19 20.91 6.90
N LEU A 30 6.25 19.70 6.35
CA LEU A 30 5.95 18.47 7.07
C LEU A 30 7.15 18.01 7.93
N THR A 31 6.90 17.75 9.21
CA THR A 31 7.91 17.37 10.20
C THR A 31 7.89 15.87 10.48
N VAL A 32 8.86 15.36 11.26
CA VAL A 32 8.89 13.95 11.71
C VAL A 32 7.55 13.49 12.29
N LYS A 33 6.88 14.33 13.09
CA LYS A 33 5.59 13.96 13.71
C LYS A 33 4.49 13.77 12.66
N ASP A 34 4.47 14.64 11.66
CA ASP A 34 3.51 14.57 10.55
C ASP A 34 3.79 13.31 9.72
N PHE A 35 5.05 13.03 9.40
CA PHE A 35 5.45 11.83 8.67
C PHE A 35 5.15 10.52 9.44
N LEU A 36 5.34 10.50 10.76
CA LEU A 36 4.94 9.38 11.61
C LEU A 36 3.42 9.19 11.59
N ALA A 37 2.66 10.28 11.72
CA ALA A 37 1.20 10.22 11.70
C ALA A 37 0.68 9.78 10.34
N LEU A 38 1.18 10.35 9.24
CA LEU A 38 0.87 9.91 7.87
C LEU A 38 1.14 8.42 7.70
N GLY A 39 2.30 7.93 8.17
CA GLY A 39 2.67 6.53 8.05
C GLY A 39 1.84 5.58 8.88
N VAL A 40 1.65 5.88 10.15
CA VAL A 40 0.76 5.08 10.98
C VAL A 40 -0.66 5.14 10.41
N GLY A 41 -1.11 6.29 9.91
CA GLY A 41 -2.44 6.46 9.31
C GLY A 41 -2.68 5.66 8.03
N THR A 42 -1.66 5.46 7.20
CA THR A 42 -1.74 4.64 5.99
C THR A 42 -1.61 3.15 6.30
N ILE A 43 -0.62 2.77 7.11
CA ILE A 43 -0.35 1.37 7.48
C ILE A 43 -1.50 0.81 8.34
N VAL A 44 -1.94 1.58 9.34
CA VAL A 44 -3.02 1.22 10.26
C VAL A 44 -4.37 1.63 9.65
N SER A 45 -4.79 0.84 8.68
CA SER A 45 -6.05 1.02 7.96
C SER A 45 -6.96 -0.21 8.12
N THR A 46 -7.58 -0.67 7.04
CA THR A 46 -8.47 -1.84 7.03
C THR A 46 -7.79 -3.12 7.51
N SER A 47 -6.51 -3.31 7.20
CA SER A 47 -5.75 -4.52 7.48
C SER A 47 -5.72 -4.90 8.96
N ILE A 48 -5.51 -3.93 9.88
CA ILE A 48 -5.37 -4.23 11.31
C ILE A 48 -6.64 -4.73 11.96
N PHE A 49 -7.80 -4.27 11.49
CA PHE A 49 -9.10 -4.66 12.04
C PHE A 49 -9.61 -5.99 11.49
N THR A 50 -8.98 -6.50 10.43
CA THR A 50 -9.53 -7.60 9.61
C THR A 50 -8.57 -8.77 9.41
N LEU A 51 -7.37 -8.51 8.89
CA LEU A 51 -6.45 -9.56 8.48
C LEU A 51 -5.94 -10.46 9.62
N PRO A 52 -5.72 -9.99 10.86
CA PRO A 52 -5.32 -10.89 11.93
C PRO A 52 -6.31 -12.04 12.18
N GLY A 53 -7.61 -11.78 12.12
CA GLY A 53 -8.64 -12.81 12.30
C GLY A 53 -8.75 -13.71 11.07
N VAL A 54 -8.84 -13.11 9.87
CA VAL A 54 -8.99 -13.86 8.62
C VAL A 54 -7.82 -14.81 8.39
N VAL A 55 -6.58 -14.34 8.57
CA VAL A 55 -5.38 -15.14 8.33
C VAL A 55 -5.09 -16.13 9.46
N ALA A 56 -5.48 -15.83 10.70
CA ALA A 56 -5.51 -16.84 11.75
C ALA A 56 -6.45 -17.99 11.39
N ALA A 57 -7.65 -17.67 10.89
CA ALA A 57 -8.64 -18.67 10.50
C ALA A 57 -8.22 -19.49 9.28
N SER A 58 -7.57 -18.87 8.29
CA SER A 58 -7.31 -19.50 6.99
C SER A 58 -5.91 -20.09 6.82
N HIS A 59 -4.90 -19.67 7.59
CA HIS A 59 -3.52 -20.12 7.36
C HIS A 59 -2.74 -20.46 8.64
N ALA A 60 -2.71 -19.57 9.63
CA ALA A 60 -1.67 -19.62 10.67
C ALA A 60 -2.18 -20.10 12.03
N GLY A 61 -3.48 -20.08 12.30
CA GLY A 61 -4.02 -20.27 13.64
C GLY A 61 -3.46 -19.23 14.62
N PRO A 62 -3.16 -19.60 15.88
CA PRO A 62 -2.57 -18.67 16.85
C PRO A 62 -1.18 -18.15 16.43
N ALA A 63 -0.47 -18.88 15.56
CA ALA A 63 0.83 -18.47 15.03
C ALA A 63 0.76 -17.30 14.04
N VAL A 64 -0.42 -16.72 13.78
CA VAL A 64 -0.56 -15.51 12.95
C VAL A 64 0.34 -14.35 13.43
N ALA A 65 0.61 -14.25 14.73
CA ALA A 65 1.53 -13.27 15.27
C ALA A 65 2.97 -13.46 14.75
N LEU A 66 3.40 -14.71 14.54
CA LEU A 66 4.69 -15.01 13.92
C LEU A 66 4.68 -14.63 12.43
N SER A 67 3.57 -14.85 11.73
CA SER A 67 3.42 -14.35 10.36
C SER A 67 3.59 -12.83 10.32
N PHE A 68 2.95 -12.08 11.23
CA PHE A 68 3.10 -10.63 11.30
C PHE A 68 4.54 -10.21 11.59
N LEU A 69 5.23 -10.92 12.48
CA LEU A 69 6.62 -10.63 12.80
C LEU A 69 7.57 -10.91 11.61
N VAL A 70 7.39 -12.01 10.91
CA VAL A 70 8.20 -12.34 9.73
C VAL A 70 7.92 -11.35 8.59
N ALA A 71 6.65 -11.03 8.32
CA ALA A 71 6.29 -10.01 7.34
C ALA A 71 6.88 -8.63 7.70
N ALA A 72 6.90 -8.26 8.99
CA ALA A 72 7.53 -7.03 9.47
C ALA A 72 9.04 -7.00 9.22
N ILE A 73 9.72 -8.12 9.41
CA ILE A 73 11.17 -8.22 9.12
C ILE A 73 11.40 -7.95 7.64
N VAL A 74 10.64 -8.59 6.74
CA VAL A 74 10.76 -8.34 5.30
C VAL A 74 10.47 -6.89 4.94
N ALA A 75 9.39 -6.32 5.50
CA ALA A 75 9.04 -4.91 5.30
C ALA A 75 10.16 -3.98 5.82
N GLY A 76 10.77 -4.29 6.96
CA GLY A 76 11.87 -3.52 7.55
C GLY A 76 13.13 -3.51 6.68
N LEU A 77 13.48 -4.66 6.09
CA LEU A 77 14.60 -4.76 5.14
C LEU A 77 14.40 -3.81 3.95
N VAL A 78 13.18 -3.77 3.40
CA VAL A 78 12.82 -2.85 2.32
C VAL A 78 12.72 -1.40 2.80
N ALA A 79 12.17 -1.17 3.99
CA ALA A 79 12.01 0.16 4.56
C ALA A 79 13.36 0.87 4.76
N PHE A 80 14.45 0.13 5.03
CA PHE A 80 15.79 0.71 5.02
C PHE A 80 16.18 1.27 3.65
N ALA A 81 15.88 0.56 2.55
CA ALA A 81 16.14 1.05 1.21
C ALA A 81 15.29 2.30 0.91
N TYR A 82 14.01 2.30 1.31
CA TYR A 82 13.13 3.47 1.16
C TYR A 82 13.60 4.68 1.98
N ALA A 83 14.05 4.47 3.22
CA ALA A 83 14.59 5.51 4.08
C ALA A 83 15.82 6.17 3.45
N GLU A 84 16.74 5.38 2.89
CA GLU A 84 17.90 5.90 2.19
C GLU A 84 17.52 6.65 0.91
N MET A 85 16.72 6.03 0.03
CA MET A 85 16.31 6.59 -1.26
C MET A 85 15.53 7.89 -1.10
N SER A 86 14.56 7.95 -0.18
CA SER A 86 13.79 9.17 0.09
C SER A 86 14.60 10.30 0.69
N SER A 87 15.68 9.98 1.41
CA SER A 87 16.58 10.99 1.96
C SER A 87 17.63 11.49 0.95
N ALA A 88 18.04 10.64 0.00
CA ALA A 88 18.96 10.99 -1.08
C ALA A 88 18.25 11.68 -2.26
N MET A 89 17.00 11.31 -2.53
CA MET A 89 16.18 11.78 -3.65
C MET A 89 14.82 12.28 -3.15
N PRO A 90 14.77 13.43 -2.43
CA PRO A 90 13.56 13.95 -1.79
C PRO A 90 12.65 14.69 -2.78
N PHE A 91 12.28 14.01 -3.87
CA PHE A 91 11.33 14.51 -4.86
C PHE A 91 10.09 13.61 -4.93
N ALA A 92 8.99 14.17 -5.43
CA ALA A 92 7.70 13.50 -5.49
C ALA A 92 7.72 12.31 -6.48
N GLY A 93 6.92 11.29 -6.15
CA GLY A 93 6.70 10.12 -7.02
C GLY A 93 7.40 8.83 -6.59
N SER A 94 8.08 8.80 -5.45
CA SER A 94 8.59 7.58 -4.79
C SER A 94 9.36 6.67 -5.77
N ALA A 95 9.13 5.36 -5.74
CA ALA A 95 9.83 4.38 -6.57
C ALA A 95 9.77 4.71 -8.07
N TYR A 96 8.68 5.27 -8.62
CA TYR A 96 8.63 5.62 -10.04
C TYR A 96 9.75 6.62 -10.41
N SER A 97 9.83 7.74 -9.68
CA SER A 97 10.81 8.78 -9.95
C SER A 97 12.23 8.32 -9.63
N TRP A 98 12.44 7.60 -8.52
CA TRP A 98 13.77 7.10 -8.15
C TRP A 98 14.32 6.11 -9.17
N ILE A 99 13.49 5.17 -9.61
CA ILE A 99 13.91 4.16 -10.58
C ILE A 99 14.18 4.79 -11.95
N ASN A 100 13.40 5.80 -12.35
CA ASN A 100 13.69 6.61 -13.55
C ASN A 100 15.07 7.29 -13.48
N VAL A 101 15.46 7.82 -12.33
CA VAL A 101 16.77 8.47 -12.14
C VAL A 101 17.91 7.46 -12.15
N ILE A 102 17.77 6.29 -11.50
CA ILE A 102 18.90 5.35 -11.33
C ILE A 102 19.02 4.30 -12.44
N PHE A 103 17.92 3.75 -12.94
CA PHE A 103 17.89 2.67 -13.93
C PHE A 103 17.33 3.09 -15.29
N GLY A 104 16.53 4.16 -15.34
CA GLY A 104 16.00 4.73 -16.57
C GLY A 104 14.51 4.49 -16.79
N GLU A 105 13.98 5.10 -17.84
CA GLU A 105 12.55 5.21 -18.14
C GLU A 105 11.80 3.87 -18.12
N PHE A 106 12.35 2.84 -18.75
CA PHE A 106 11.69 1.54 -18.83
C PHE A 106 11.50 0.88 -17.46
N PHE A 107 12.53 0.91 -16.62
CA PHE A 107 12.45 0.34 -15.28
C PHE A 107 11.59 1.21 -14.37
N GLY A 108 11.61 2.54 -14.55
CA GLY A 108 10.73 3.45 -13.85
C GLY A 108 9.27 3.18 -14.21
N TRP A 109 8.96 2.95 -15.49
CA TRP A 109 7.64 2.49 -15.94
C TRP A 109 7.23 1.20 -15.24
N ILE A 110 8.07 0.17 -15.19
CA ILE A 110 7.73 -1.09 -14.51
C ILE A 110 7.42 -0.85 -13.03
N ALA A 111 8.29 -0.12 -12.31
CA ALA A 111 8.10 0.17 -10.89
C ALA A 111 6.83 1.02 -10.64
N GLY A 112 6.60 2.06 -11.42
CA GLY A 112 5.41 2.89 -11.28
C GLY A 112 4.12 2.17 -11.72
N TRP A 113 4.18 1.30 -12.72
CA TRP A 113 3.04 0.49 -13.16
C TRP A 113 2.63 -0.53 -12.09
N ALA A 114 3.62 -1.06 -11.35
CA ALA A 114 3.40 -1.88 -10.17
C ALA A 114 2.66 -1.11 -9.06
N LEU A 115 3.14 0.10 -8.73
CA LEU A 115 2.50 0.98 -7.75
C LEU A 115 1.11 1.44 -8.22
N LEU A 116 0.89 1.62 -9.53
CA LEU A 116 -0.42 2.02 -10.04
C LEU A 116 -1.46 0.93 -9.81
N ALA A 117 -1.11 -0.35 -10.00
CA ALA A 117 -1.98 -1.47 -9.61
C ALA A 117 -2.28 -1.44 -8.12
N GLU A 118 -1.26 -1.26 -7.27
CA GLU A 118 -1.43 -1.15 -5.82
C GLU A 118 -2.50 -0.11 -5.46
N TYR A 119 -2.42 1.12 -5.98
CA TYR A 119 -3.42 2.14 -5.67
C TYR A 119 -4.83 1.80 -6.16
N PHE A 120 -4.99 1.23 -7.36
CA PHE A 120 -6.32 0.80 -7.84
C PHE A 120 -6.96 -0.24 -6.92
N ILE A 121 -6.17 -1.24 -6.53
CA ILE A 121 -6.66 -2.36 -5.72
C ILE A 121 -6.82 -1.94 -4.25
N ALA A 122 -5.96 -1.05 -3.73
CA ALA A 122 -6.04 -0.52 -2.38
C ALA A 122 -7.33 0.28 -2.14
N VAL A 123 -7.76 1.10 -3.12
CA VAL A 123 -9.06 1.80 -3.07
C VAL A 123 -10.20 0.80 -2.92
N ALA A 124 -10.21 -0.27 -3.71
CA ALA A 124 -11.21 -1.33 -3.61
C ALA A 124 -11.18 -2.02 -2.24
N PHE A 125 -10.00 -2.43 -1.79
CA PHE A 125 -9.80 -3.15 -0.53
C PHE A 125 -10.26 -2.36 0.69
N VAL A 126 -9.84 -1.09 0.80
CA VAL A 126 -10.21 -0.25 1.95
C VAL A 126 -11.70 0.09 1.93
N ALA A 127 -12.29 0.31 0.75
CA ALA A 127 -13.73 0.55 0.63
C ALA A 127 -14.56 -0.66 1.06
N SER A 128 -14.19 -1.88 0.65
CA SER A 128 -14.83 -3.12 1.09
C SER A 128 -14.66 -3.36 2.60
N GLY A 129 -13.47 -3.08 3.14
CA GLY A 129 -13.23 -3.16 4.58
C GLY A 129 -14.07 -2.18 5.39
N LEU A 130 -14.21 -0.95 4.90
CA LEU A 130 -15.09 0.06 5.50
C LEU A 130 -16.53 -0.41 5.47
N SER A 131 -17.00 -0.93 4.33
CA SER A 131 -18.35 -1.49 4.20
C SER A 131 -18.63 -2.57 5.23
N ALA A 132 -17.72 -3.54 5.38
CA ALA A 132 -17.86 -4.61 6.38
C ALA A 132 -17.98 -4.07 7.81
N ASN A 133 -17.08 -3.16 8.20
CA ASN A 133 -17.10 -2.58 9.55
C ASN A 133 -18.31 -1.67 9.78
N PHE A 134 -18.76 -0.95 8.75
CA PHE A 134 -19.98 -0.14 8.81
C PHE A 134 -21.22 -1.00 8.98
N ARG A 135 -21.33 -2.11 8.23
CA ARG A 135 -22.42 -3.09 8.40
C ARG A 135 -22.44 -3.65 9.82
N GLY A 136 -21.29 -4.07 10.33
CA GLY A 136 -21.16 -4.56 11.71
C GLY A 136 -21.50 -3.51 12.79
N LEU A 137 -21.44 -2.21 12.46
CA LEU A 137 -21.81 -1.11 13.36
C LEU A 137 -23.32 -0.83 13.36
N ILE A 138 -23.99 -0.97 12.21
CA ILE A 138 -25.43 -0.70 12.07
C ILE A 138 -26.32 -1.91 12.32
N GLU A 139 -25.79 -3.14 12.18
CA GLU A 139 -26.54 -4.38 12.42
C GLU A 139 -27.16 -4.43 13.84
N PRO A 140 -26.46 -4.04 14.92
CA PRO A 140 -27.06 -3.96 16.26
C PRO A 140 -28.23 -2.97 16.39
N LEU A 141 -28.37 -2.02 15.45
CA LEU A 141 -29.50 -1.07 15.39
C LEU A 141 -30.72 -1.67 14.67
N GLY A 142 -30.65 -2.93 14.22
CA GLY A 142 -31.69 -3.59 13.44
C GLY A 142 -31.66 -3.27 11.94
N LEU A 143 -30.63 -2.55 11.46
CA LEU A 143 -30.48 -2.20 10.06
C LEU A 143 -29.60 -3.23 9.34
N VAL A 144 -30.25 -4.14 8.61
CA VAL A 144 -29.56 -5.19 7.83
C VAL A 144 -29.67 -4.88 6.34
N LEU A 145 -28.53 -4.73 5.67
CA LEU A 145 -28.48 -4.59 4.22
C LEU A 145 -28.76 -5.93 3.52
N PRO A 146 -29.51 -5.95 2.40
CA PRO A 146 -29.70 -7.16 1.60
C PRO A 146 -28.36 -7.78 1.21
N LYS A 147 -28.24 -9.12 1.27
CA LYS A 147 -26.98 -9.84 0.99
C LYS A 147 -26.39 -9.47 -0.37
N GLN A 148 -27.24 -9.30 -1.39
CA GLN A 148 -26.87 -8.93 -2.75
C GLN A 148 -26.15 -7.58 -2.84
N LEU A 149 -26.42 -6.66 -1.90
CA LEU A 149 -25.86 -5.30 -1.86
C LEU A 149 -24.74 -5.15 -0.80
N SER A 150 -24.40 -6.24 -0.13
CA SER A 150 -23.53 -6.21 1.05
C SER A 150 -22.09 -6.67 0.80
N SER A 151 -21.84 -7.31 -0.35
CA SER A 151 -20.54 -7.90 -0.65
C SER A 151 -20.30 -8.01 -2.16
N ALA A 152 -19.03 -8.17 -2.53
CA ALA A 152 -18.61 -8.41 -3.91
C ALA A 152 -19.30 -9.63 -4.53
N TYR A 153 -19.34 -9.65 -5.86
CA TYR A 153 -19.91 -10.74 -6.63
C TYR A 153 -19.36 -12.10 -6.20
N GLY A 154 -20.24 -13.08 -6.00
CA GLY A 154 -19.86 -14.45 -5.63
C GLY A 154 -19.46 -14.65 -4.17
N THR A 155 -19.46 -13.61 -3.34
CA THR A 155 -19.15 -13.72 -1.90
C THR A 155 -20.45 -13.77 -1.09
N SER A 156 -20.82 -14.94 -0.57
CA SER A 156 -21.99 -15.14 0.32
C SER A 156 -23.33 -14.64 -0.27
N GLY A 157 -23.49 -14.73 -1.60
CA GLY A 157 -24.69 -14.24 -2.31
C GLY A 157 -24.66 -12.75 -2.67
N GLY A 158 -23.51 -12.10 -2.49
CA GLY A 158 -23.26 -10.73 -2.94
C GLY A 158 -23.22 -10.59 -4.46
N VAL A 159 -23.66 -9.42 -4.94
CA VAL A 159 -23.57 -8.99 -6.35
C VAL A 159 -22.69 -7.75 -6.44
N ILE A 160 -22.90 -6.78 -5.54
CA ILE A 160 -22.14 -5.54 -5.47
C ILE A 160 -22.12 -5.03 -4.03
N ASP A 161 -20.96 -4.54 -3.57
CA ASP A 161 -20.84 -3.89 -2.27
C ASP A 161 -21.26 -2.43 -2.37
N LEU A 162 -22.54 -2.15 -2.11
CA LEU A 162 -23.13 -0.83 -2.31
C LEU A 162 -22.48 0.25 -1.44
N VAL A 163 -22.14 -0.09 -0.19
CA VAL A 163 -21.51 0.87 0.75
C VAL A 163 -20.11 1.23 0.27
N ALA A 164 -19.33 0.24 -0.20
CA ALA A 164 -18.01 0.50 -0.76
C ALA A 164 -18.09 1.43 -1.97
N VAL A 165 -19.03 1.20 -2.90
CA VAL A 165 -19.25 2.06 -4.07
C VAL A 165 -19.61 3.49 -3.67
N ILE A 166 -20.58 3.65 -2.77
CA ILE A 166 -21.02 4.97 -2.31
C ILE A 166 -19.83 5.73 -1.70
N VAL A 167 -19.05 5.10 -0.84
CA VAL A 167 -17.95 5.77 -0.17
C VAL A 167 -16.84 6.17 -1.15
N VAL A 168 -16.48 5.33 -2.13
CA VAL A 168 -15.49 5.71 -3.16
C VAL A 168 -15.98 6.93 -3.96
N ILE A 169 -17.26 6.95 -4.33
CA ILE A 169 -17.86 8.10 -5.05
C ILE A 169 -17.85 9.35 -4.17
N LEU A 170 -18.25 9.25 -2.89
CA LEU A 170 -18.25 10.37 -1.95
C LEU A 170 -16.85 10.94 -1.77
N VAL A 171 -15.85 10.09 -1.54
CA VAL A 171 -14.44 10.51 -1.42
C VAL A 171 -13.95 11.15 -2.71
N GLY A 172 -14.25 10.56 -3.88
CA GLY A 172 -13.93 11.13 -5.18
C GLY A 172 -14.55 12.52 -5.39
N LEU A 173 -15.81 12.72 -4.98
CA LEU A 173 -16.49 14.01 -5.06
C LEU A 173 -15.94 15.05 -4.08
N LEU A 174 -15.48 14.63 -2.90
CA LEU A 174 -14.81 15.50 -1.94
C LEU A 174 -13.45 15.96 -2.49
N LEU A 175 -12.63 15.02 -2.96
CA LEU A 175 -11.32 15.30 -3.55
C LEU A 175 -11.42 16.15 -4.81
N ALA A 176 -12.44 15.94 -5.64
CA ALA A 176 -12.65 16.72 -6.86
C ALA A 176 -12.97 18.20 -6.60
N ARG A 177 -13.45 18.56 -5.41
CA ARG A 177 -13.72 19.94 -4.98
C ARG A 177 -12.56 20.60 -4.24
N GLY A 178 -11.48 19.84 -3.99
CA GLY A 178 -10.34 20.29 -3.21
C GLY A 178 -10.61 20.17 -1.70
N VAL A 179 -9.81 19.34 -1.04
CA VAL A 179 -9.80 19.23 0.42
C VAL A 179 -8.55 19.94 0.92
N SER A 180 -8.67 21.22 1.27
CA SER A 180 -7.61 21.97 1.93
C SER A 180 -7.75 21.86 3.46
N GLY A 181 -6.67 21.56 4.17
CA GLY A 181 -6.66 21.40 5.63
C GLY A 181 -6.63 19.95 6.16
N ALA A 182 -6.46 18.95 5.28
CA ALA A 182 -6.49 17.53 5.63
C ALA A 182 -5.45 17.11 6.68
N ALA A 183 -4.22 17.65 6.64
CA ALA A 183 -3.12 17.15 7.48
C ALA A 183 -3.38 17.26 9.00
N ARG A 184 -4.00 18.35 9.47
CA ARG A 184 -4.33 18.50 10.91
C ARG A 184 -5.42 17.53 11.36
N VAL A 185 -6.44 17.38 10.52
CA VAL A 185 -7.55 16.44 10.78
C VAL A 185 -7.04 15.00 10.76
N GLU A 186 -6.15 14.69 9.81
CA GLU A 186 -5.50 13.39 9.69
C GLU A 186 -4.68 13.05 10.94
N ASN A 187 -3.82 13.95 11.41
CA ASN A 187 -3.05 13.74 12.63
C ASN A 187 -3.94 13.39 13.84
N ILE A 188 -5.06 14.11 14.03
CA ILE A 188 -6.02 13.83 15.11
C ILE A 188 -6.64 12.44 14.94
N LEU A 189 -7.07 12.11 13.71
CA LEU A 189 -7.73 10.84 13.43
C LEU A 189 -6.78 9.65 13.56
N VAL A 190 -5.50 9.81 13.25
CA VAL A 190 -4.48 8.77 13.49
C VAL A 190 -4.33 8.49 14.98
N VAL A 191 -4.24 9.54 15.81
CA VAL A 191 -4.19 9.37 17.27
C VAL A 191 -5.44 8.65 17.77
N LEU A 192 -6.63 9.03 17.31
CA LEU A 192 -7.88 8.36 17.68
C LEU A 192 -7.89 6.88 17.27
N LYS A 193 -7.42 6.55 16.06
CA LYS A 193 -7.28 5.15 15.59
C LYS A 193 -6.36 4.34 16.48
N VAL A 194 -5.17 4.87 16.79
CA VAL A 194 -4.21 4.19 17.67
C VAL A 194 -4.82 3.98 19.06
N LEU A 195 -5.51 4.98 19.62
CA LEU A 195 -6.21 4.84 20.89
C LEU A 195 -7.32 3.79 20.85
N ALA A 196 -8.09 3.70 19.77
CA ALA A 196 -9.11 2.66 19.61
C ALA A 196 -8.50 1.25 19.53
N ILE A 197 -7.34 1.10 18.90
CA ILE A 197 -6.61 -0.18 18.85
C ILE A 197 -6.06 -0.54 20.23
N LEU A 198 -5.48 0.42 20.95
CA LEU A 198 -5.02 0.20 22.32
C LEU A 198 -6.20 -0.17 23.23
N LEU A 199 -7.35 0.49 23.08
CA LEU A 199 -8.58 0.15 23.80
C LEU A 199 -9.01 -1.29 23.50
N PHE A 200 -9.02 -1.71 22.23
CA PHE A 200 -9.27 -3.10 21.87
C PHE A 200 -8.28 -4.06 22.52
N VAL A 201 -6.98 -3.75 22.49
CA VAL A 201 -5.94 -4.59 23.10
C VAL A 201 -6.18 -4.72 24.60
N PHE A 202 -6.39 -3.63 25.34
CA PHE A 202 -6.57 -3.66 26.79
C PHE A 202 -7.85 -4.38 27.22
N VAL A 203 -8.98 -4.14 26.54
CA VAL A 203 -10.25 -4.83 26.83
C VAL A 203 -10.18 -6.29 26.38
N GLY A 204 -9.58 -6.56 25.23
CA GLY A 204 -9.41 -7.93 24.74
C GLY A 204 -8.54 -8.78 25.65
N LEU A 205 -7.51 -8.21 26.29
CA LEU A 205 -6.70 -8.90 27.30
C LEU A 205 -7.54 -9.47 28.46
N THR A 206 -8.65 -8.82 28.83
CA THR A 206 -9.53 -9.33 29.91
C THR A 206 -10.41 -10.50 29.48
N ALA A 207 -10.51 -10.76 28.17
CA ALA A 207 -11.33 -11.82 27.59
C ALA A 207 -10.49 -12.99 27.01
N ILE A 208 -9.19 -13.03 27.29
CA ILE A 208 -8.30 -14.09 26.80
C ILE A 208 -8.56 -15.42 27.51
N HIS A 209 -8.69 -16.47 26.71
CA HIS A 209 -8.67 -17.85 27.16
C HIS A 209 -7.38 -18.52 26.70
N ALA A 210 -6.50 -18.86 27.65
CA ALA A 210 -5.18 -19.44 27.34
C ALA A 210 -5.25 -20.73 26.51
N SER A 211 -6.36 -21.48 26.60
CA SER A 211 -6.63 -22.66 25.77
C SER A 211 -6.68 -22.37 24.28
N ASN A 212 -7.03 -21.14 23.86
CA ASN A 212 -7.11 -20.78 22.44
C ASN A 212 -5.73 -20.68 21.78
N TYR A 213 -4.67 -20.52 22.57
CA TYR A 213 -3.29 -20.57 22.07
C TYR A 213 -2.76 -21.99 21.87
N SER A 214 -3.51 -23.04 22.21
CA SER A 214 -3.03 -24.43 22.13
C SER A 214 -3.77 -25.24 21.05
N PRO A 215 -3.06 -25.86 20.09
CA PRO A 215 -1.63 -25.69 19.81
C PRO A 215 -1.31 -24.32 19.19
N PHE A 216 -0.19 -23.71 19.58
CA PHE A 216 0.14 -22.35 19.10
C PHE A 216 0.48 -22.35 17.62
N ILE A 217 1.24 -23.36 17.19
CA ILE A 217 1.45 -23.69 15.79
C ILE A 217 0.62 -24.95 15.51
N PRO A 218 -0.55 -24.83 14.86
CA PRO A 218 -1.35 -25.99 14.48
C PRO A 218 -0.56 -26.93 13.56
N LYS A 219 -0.95 -28.21 13.52
CA LYS A 219 -0.35 -29.18 12.60
C LYS A 219 -0.64 -28.77 11.16
N TYR A 220 0.33 -28.98 10.29
CA TYR A 220 0.18 -28.69 8.87
C TYR A 220 -0.89 -29.58 8.23
N HIS A 221 -1.77 -28.96 7.45
CA HIS A 221 -2.62 -29.64 6.47
C HIS A 221 -2.94 -28.67 5.31
N PRO A 222 -3.21 -29.20 4.10
CA PRO A 222 -3.81 -28.39 3.05
C PRO A 222 -5.28 -28.09 3.39
N ASN A 223 -5.74 -26.90 3.03
CA ASN A 223 -7.15 -26.54 2.99
C ASN A 223 -7.82 -27.11 1.74
N ALA A 224 -9.15 -27.05 1.68
CA ALA A 224 -9.94 -27.54 0.55
C ALA A 224 -9.60 -26.85 -0.80
N ASP A 225 -9.15 -25.60 -0.74
CA ASP A 225 -8.69 -24.81 -1.89
C ASP A 225 -7.21 -25.04 -2.23
N GLY A 226 -6.52 -25.93 -1.51
CA GLY A 226 -5.10 -26.22 -1.67
C GLY A 226 -4.17 -25.25 -0.94
N SER A 227 -4.70 -24.22 -0.27
CA SER A 227 -3.88 -23.30 0.53
C SER A 227 -3.33 -23.99 1.79
N ALA A 228 -2.18 -23.54 2.28
CA ALA A 228 -1.55 -24.14 3.45
C ALA A 228 -2.19 -23.65 4.76
N PHE A 229 -2.45 -24.57 5.68
CA PHE A 229 -2.83 -24.28 7.06
C PHE A 229 -1.86 -24.95 8.04
N GLY A 230 -1.47 -24.25 9.10
CA GLY A 230 -0.60 -24.77 10.17
C GLY A 230 0.85 -25.03 9.74
N GLY A 231 1.70 -25.33 10.71
CA GLY A 231 3.14 -25.50 10.50
C GLY A 231 3.83 -24.25 9.94
N TRP A 232 5.06 -24.43 9.44
CA TRP A 232 5.80 -23.35 8.79
C TRP A 232 5.15 -22.90 7.48
N GLN A 233 4.54 -23.83 6.75
CA GLN A 233 3.85 -23.57 5.48
C GLN A 233 2.67 -22.62 5.68
N GLY A 234 1.85 -22.83 6.72
CA GLY A 234 0.76 -21.94 7.09
C GLY A 234 1.26 -20.58 7.58
N ILE A 235 2.35 -20.53 8.35
CA ILE A 235 2.97 -19.26 8.75
C ILE A 235 3.42 -18.47 7.52
N TYR A 236 4.08 -19.11 6.56
CA TYR A 236 4.58 -18.50 5.33
C TYR A 236 3.46 -18.06 4.37
N ALA A 237 2.42 -18.87 4.21
CA ALA A 237 1.20 -18.47 3.49
C ALA A 237 0.56 -17.26 4.17
N GLY A 238 0.51 -17.26 5.51
CA GLY A 238 0.13 -16.13 6.33
C GLY A 238 0.91 -14.89 5.98
N VAL A 239 2.25 -14.92 6.09
CA VAL A 239 3.18 -13.81 5.76
C VAL A 239 2.84 -13.16 4.42
N SER A 240 2.62 -13.99 3.40
CA SER A 240 2.32 -13.53 2.04
C SER A 240 0.97 -12.83 1.95
N SER A 241 -0.04 -13.33 2.66
CA SER A 241 -1.39 -12.75 2.71
C SER A 241 -1.44 -11.43 3.48
N ILE A 242 -0.76 -11.35 4.64
CA ILE A 242 -0.76 -10.15 5.48
C ILE A 242 0.31 -9.13 5.12
N PHE A 243 1.18 -9.37 4.13
CA PHE A 243 2.25 -8.41 3.78
C PHE A 243 1.69 -7.01 3.50
N LEU A 244 0.49 -6.93 2.91
CA LEU A 244 -0.29 -5.71 2.77
C LEU A 244 -0.41 -4.86 4.04
N SER A 245 -0.45 -5.49 5.21
CA SER A 245 -0.57 -4.83 6.50
C SER A 245 0.59 -3.90 6.83
N TYR A 246 1.74 -4.05 6.16
CA TYR A 246 2.91 -3.18 6.32
C TYR A 246 3.16 -2.28 5.11
N ILE A 247 2.31 -2.34 4.10
CA ILE A 247 2.34 -1.40 2.97
C ILE A 247 1.81 -0.05 3.46
N GLY A 248 2.41 1.04 2.98
CA GLY A 248 2.02 2.39 3.33
C GLY A 248 3.19 3.28 3.76
N PHE A 249 4.32 2.70 4.20
CA PHE A 249 5.53 3.50 4.46
C PHE A 249 6.14 4.07 3.16
N ASP A 250 5.94 3.39 2.04
CA ASP A 250 6.33 3.79 0.69
C ASP A 250 5.48 4.96 0.16
N SER A 251 4.21 5.02 0.58
CA SER A 251 3.27 6.08 0.22
C SER A 251 3.66 7.39 0.89
N ILE A 252 4.16 7.33 2.13
CA ILE A 252 4.77 8.48 2.80
C ILE A 252 5.98 8.99 2.01
N ALA A 253 6.80 8.07 1.48
CA ALA A 253 7.99 8.40 0.68
C ALA A 253 7.64 9.20 -0.59
N ALA A 254 6.43 9.03 -1.13
CA ALA A 254 5.93 9.82 -2.25
C ALA A 254 5.79 11.32 -1.94
N ASN A 255 5.66 11.69 -0.66
CA ASN A 255 5.52 13.07 -0.18
C ASN A 255 6.85 13.66 0.32
N SER A 256 7.99 13.06 -0.03
CA SER A 256 9.31 13.49 0.44
C SER A 256 9.68 14.94 0.06
N ALA A 257 9.12 15.46 -1.03
CA ALA A 257 9.30 16.85 -1.47
C ALA A 257 8.73 17.89 -0.49
N GLU A 258 7.72 17.53 0.31
CA GLU A 258 7.09 18.41 1.30
C GLU A 258 7.76 18.30 2.68
N ALA A 259 8.80 17.46 2.82
CA ALA A 259 9.47 17.21 4.08
C ALA A 259 10.43 18.34 4.47
N LYS A 260 10.31 18.81 5.71
CA LYS A 260 11.29 19.68 6.35
C LYS A 260 12.49 18.86 6.79
N ASP A 261 13.69 19.21 6.31
CA ASP A 261 14.92 18.42 6.50
C ASP A 261 14.70 16.93 6.11
N PRO A 262 14.46 16.62 4.81
CA PRO A 262 14.14 15.27 4.36
C PRO A 262 15.18 14.23 4.79
N LYS A 263 16.45 14.66 4.93
CA LYS A 263 17.56 13.82 5.35
C LYS A 263 17.26 13.09 6.66
N LYS A 264 16.70 13.79 7.65
CA LYS A 264 16.36 13.22 8.97
C LYS A 264 14.89 12.85 9.09
N THR A 265 14.02 13.61 8.44
CA THR A 265 12.58 13.45 8.57
C THR A 265 12.09 12.17 7.90
N MET A 266 12.58 11.87 6.69
CA MET A 266 12.12 10.68 5.96
C MET A 266 12.50 9.37 6.67
N PRO A 267 13.76 9.13 7.08
CA PRO A 267 14.11 7.86 7.73
C PRO A 267 13.36 7.64 9.05
N ARG A 268 13.19 8.70 9.85
CA ARG A 268 12.48 8.63 11.14
C ARG A 268 10.98 8.37 10.93
N GLY A 269 10.38 9.00 9.93
CA GLY A 269 8.98 8.77 9.58
C GLY A 269 8.73 7.34 9.12
N ILE A 270 9.49 6.88 8.12
CA ILE A 270 9.32 5.55 7.51
C ILE A 270 9.58 4.44 8.54
N LEU A 271 10.75 4.44 9.18
CA LEU A 271 11.10 3.38 10.12
C LEU A 271 10.27 3.44 11.41
N GLY A 272 10.00 4.64 11.93
CA GLY A 272 9.24 4.80 13.17
C GLY A 272 7.77 4.42 13.01
N SER A 273 7.14 4.75 11.87
CA SER A 273 5.76 4.31 11.59
C SER A 273 5.67 2.80 11.42
N LEU A 274 6.65 2.18 10.76
CA LEU A 274 6.71 0.72 10.65
C LEU A 274 6.84 0.06 12.04
N VAL A 275 7.79 0.50 12.88
CA VAL A 275 7.96 -0.09 14.23
C VAL A 275 6.68 0.01 15.06
N LEU A 276 6.01 1.16 15.03
CA LEU A 276 4.72 1.33 15.71
C LEU A 276 3.66 0.38 15.16
N ALA A 277 3.57 0.22 13.85
CA ALA A 277 2.65 -0.72 13.22
C ALA A 277 2.93 -2.16 13.66
N VAL A 278 4.19 -2.61 13.68
CA VAL A 278 4.57 -3.96 14.12
C VAL A 278 4.06 -4.25 15.54
N ILE A 279 4.27 -3.31 16.46
CA ILE A 279 3.80 -3.45 17.84
C ILE A 279 2.28 -3.61 17.89
N LEU A 280 1.54 -2.77 17.15
CA LEU A 280 0.09 -2.80 17.12
C LEU A 280 -0.45 -4.09 16.48
N PHE A 281 0.05 -4.48 15.31
CA PHE A 281 -0.40 -5.68 14.60
C PHE A 281 -0.13 -6.96 15.38
N VAL A 282 1.07 -7.12 15.93
CA VAL A 282 1.40 -8.29 16.75
C VAL A 282 0.51 -8.34 17.99
N SER A 283 0.31 -7.21 18.68
CA SER A 283 -0.56 -7.14 19.87
C SER A 283 -2.00 -7.50 19.54
N VAL A 284 -2.58 -6.90 18.50
CA VAL A 284 -3.95 -7.19 18.05
C VAL A 284 -4.09 -8.66 17.68
N SER A 285 -3.13 -9.21 16.93
CA SER A 285 -3.17 -10.60 16.50
C SER A 285 -3.14 -11.60 17.66
N LEU A 286 -2.29 -11.36 18.67
CA LEU A 286 -2.20 -12.20 19.88
C LEU A 286 -3.47 -12.09 20.73
N VAL A 287 -4.00 -10.88 20.91
CA VAL A 287 -5.23 -10.68 21.68
C VAL A 287 -6.41 -11.35 21.00
N MET A 288 -6.60 -11.16 19.70
CA MET A 288 -7.70 -11.78 18.96
C MET A 288 -7.71 -13.30 19.08
N VAL A 289 -6.60 -13.97 18.74
CA VAL A 289 -6.54 -15.44 18.83
C VAL A 289 -6.53 -15.95 20.28
N GLY A 290 -6.32 -15.08 21.26
CA GLY A 290 -6.52 -15.37 22.68
C GLY A 290 -7.98 -15.30 23.11
N MET A 291 -8.75 -14.31 22.61
CA MET A 291 -10.16 -14.13 22.97
C MET A 291 -11.02 -15.30 22.50
N PHE A 292 -10.89 -15.68 21.23
CA PHE A 292 -11.62 -16.78 20.62
C PHE A 292 -10.69 -17.70 19.82
N LYS A 293 -11.07 -18.97 19.71
CA LYS A 293 -10.37 -19.91 18.84
C LYS A 293 -10.35 -19.38 17.41
N TYR A 294 -9.19 -19.43 16.77
CA TYR A 294 -8.95 -18.85 15.44
C TYR A 294 -10.01 -19.23 14.38
N SER A 295 -10.59 -20.43 14.46
CA SER A 295 -11.63 -20.91 13.54
C SER A 295 -12.92 -20.08 13.57
N SER A 296 -13.20 -19.41 14.70
CA SER A 296 -14.40 -18.57 14.84
C SER A 296 -14.32 -17.28 14.03
N TYR A 297 -13.12 -16.89 13.57
CA TYR A 297 -12.92 -15.73 12.70
C TYR A 297 -13.06 -16.06 11.21
N ALA A 298 -13.34 -17.31 10.85
CA ALA A 298 -13.54 -17.70 9.46
C ALA A 298 -14.72 -16.94 8.84
N ASN A 299 -14.53 -16.42 7.63
CA ASN A 299 -15.53 -15.66 6.87
C ASN A 299 -16.08 -14.41 7.60
N ASN A 300 -15.34 -13.88 8.56
CA ASN A 300 -15.67 -12.65 9.27
C ASN A 300 -14.89 -11.48 8.68
N ALA A 301 -15.59 -10.45 8.21
CA ALA A 301 -14.99 -9.30 7.55
C ALA A 301 -14.73 -8.12 8.52
N GLU A 302 -15.16 -8.24 9.77
CA GLU A 302 -15.02 -7.30 10.87
C GLU A 302 -14.60 -7.96 12.23
N PRO A 303 -13.59 -8.86 12.25
CA PRO A 303 -13.20 -9.68 13.41
C PRO A 303 -13.04 -8.95 14.75
N VAL A 304 -12.45 -7.75 14.76
CA VAL A 304 -12.19 -6.99 16.00
C VAL A 304 -13.50 -6.62 16.71
N GLY A 305 -14.44 -6.05 15.97
CA GLY A 305 -15.71 -5.63 16.56
C GLY A 305 -16.61 -6.82 16.88
N TRP A 306 -16.56 -7.89 16.08
CA TRP A 306 -17.21 -9.15 16.41
C TRP A 306 -16.68 -9.73 17.74
N ALA A 307 -15.36 -9.81 17.92
CA ALA A 307 -14.76 -10.34 19.14
C ALA A 307 -15.17 -9.54 20.39
N LEU A 308 -15.20 -8.21 20.29
CA LEU A 308 -15.64 -7.35 21.40
C LEU A 308 -17.13 -7.56 21.74
N ARG A 309 -18.00 -7.75 20.74
CA ARG A 309 -19.42 -8.03 21.00
C ARG A 309 -19.60 -9.39 21.67
N GLU A 310 -19.02 -10.44 21.11
CA GLU A 310 -19.15 -11.80 21.62
C GLU A 310 -18.51 -11.99 23.00
N SER A 311 -17.51 -11.19 23.34
CA SER A 311 -16.90 -11.19 24.68
C SER A 311 -17.68 -10.37 25.72
N GLY A 312 -18.84 -9.81 25.37
CA GLY A 312 -19.68 -9.05 26.31
C GLY A 312 -19.35 -7.57 26.42
N HIS A 313 -18.62 -7.00 25.45
CA HIS A 313 -18.23 -5.58 25.41
C HIS A 313 -18.83 -4.81 24.21
N PRO A 314 -20.17 -4.81 24.01
CA PRO A 314 -20.79 -4.21 22.83
C PRO A 314 -20.59 -2.69 22.72
N ILE A 315 -20.51 -1.97 23.85
CA ILE A 315 -20.24 -0.52 23.85
C ILE A 315 -18.83 -0.24 23.33
N ILE A 316 -17.85 -1.03 23.76
CA ILE A 316 -16.47 -0.91 23.29
C ILE A 316 -16.39 -1.29 21.81
N ALA A 317 -17.13 -2.31 21.38
CA ALA A 317 -17.23 -2.67 19.97
C ALA A 317 -17.72 -1.49 19.11
N ILE A 318 -18.79 -0.80 19.55
CA ILE A 318 -19.33 0.38 18.86
C ILE A 318 -18.28 1.50 18.77
N VAL A 319 -17.59 1.82 19.87
CA VAL A 319 -16.55 2.85 19.89
C VAL A 319 -15.41 2.51 18.94
N VAL A 320 -14.85 1.29 19.04
CA VAL A 320 -13.72 0.86 18.20
C VAL A 320 -14.12 0.80 16.73
N GLN A 321 -15.30 0.25 16.40
CA GLN A 321 -15.77 0.18 15.02
C GLN A 321 -16.09 1.56 14.43
N THR A 322 -16.65 2.48 15.20
CA THR A 322 -16.90 3.85 14.74
C THR A 322 -15.58 4.53 14.36
N VAL A 323 -14.57 4.41 15.23
CA VAL A 323 -13.23 4.95 14.93
C VAL A 323 -12.60 4.25 13.74
N ALA A 324 -12.77 2.92 13.61
CA ALA A 324 -12.28 2.16 12.47
C ALA A 324 -12.91 2.62 11.15
N VAL A 325 -14.24 2.78 11.09
CA VAL A 325 -14.98 3.23 9.89
C VAL A 325 -14.55 4.64 9.49
N VAL A 326 -14.53 5.59 10.43
CA VAL A 326 -14.05 6.96 10.17
C VAL A 326 -12.59 6.93 9.71
N GLY A 327 -11.78 6.06 10.31
CA GLY A 327 -10.39 5.91 9.94
C GLY A 327 -10.16 5.31 8.56
N MET A 328 -10.97 4.34 8.13
CA MET A 328 -10.89 3.79 6.78
C MET A 328 -11.35 4.82 5.74
N PHE A 329 -12.33 5.68 6.09
CA PHE A 329 -12.76 6.77 5.22
C PHE A 329 -11.61 7.74 4.94
N THR A 330 -10.79 8.06 5.95
CA THR A 330 -9.63 8.94 5.73
C THR A 330 -8.50 8.25 4.99
N ALA A 331 -8.30 6.95 5.21
CA ALA A 331 -7.34 6.17 4.44
C ALA A 331 -7.71 6.18 2.95
N LEU A 332 -9.00 6.08 2.59
CA LEU A 332 -9.47 6.24 1.21
C LEU A 332 -9.15 7.61 0.63
N ILE A 333 -9.33 8.70 1.38
CA ILE A 333 -8.94 10.05 0.94
C ILE A 333 -7.45 10.07 0.59
N GLY A 334 -6.59 9.55 1.48
CA GLY A 334 -5.14 9.50 1.27
C GLY A 334 -4.74 8.67 0.04
N MET A 335 -5.27 7.46 -0.08
CA MET A 335 -4.99 6.56 -1.20
C MET A 335 -5.50 7.10 -2.54
N MET A 336 -6.69 7.68 -2.58
CA MET A 336 -7.25 8.27 -3.80
C MET A 336 -6.50 9.54 -4.23
N MET A 337 -6.04 10.33 -3.25
CA MET A 337 -5.19 11.49 -3.52
C MET A 337 -3.81 11.08 -4.07
N ALA A 338 -3.13 10.12 -3.44
CA ALA A 338 -1.83 9.63 -3.90
C ALA A 338 -1.93 8.93 -5.27
N GLY A 339 -2.90 8.02 -5.43
CA GLY A 339 -3.12 7.29 -6.68
C GLY A 339 -3.49 8.19 -7.86
N SER A 340 -4.31 9.23 -7.64
CA SER A 340 -4.67 10.18 -8.71
C SER A 340 -3.48 11.04 -9.14
N ARG A 341 -2.59 11.43 -8.21
CA ARG A 341 -1.34 12.14 -8.51
C ARG A 341 -0.36 11.28 -9.30
N LEU A 342 -0.22 9.99 -8.95
CA LEU A 342 0.61 9.05 -9.71
C LEU A 342 0.06 8.86 -11.13
N LEU A 343 -1.25 8.63 -11.27
CA LEU A 343 -1.86 8.48 -12.59
C LEU A 343 -1.76 9.76 -13.43
N TYR A 344 -1.86 10.93 -12.79
CA TYR A 344 -1.57 12.22 -13.41
C TYR A 344 -0.12 12.32 -13.88
N SER A 345 0.88 11.91 -13.08
CA SER A 345 2.28 11.99 -13.48
C SER A 345 2.59 11.14 -14.72
N PHE A 346 1.96 9.96 -14.85
CA PHE A 346 2.06 9.16 -16.07
C PHE A 346 1.52 9.89 -17.30
N GLY A 347 0.36 10.55 -17.18
CA GLY A 347 -0.21 11.34 -18.28
C GLY A 347 0.61 12.59 -18.60
N ARG A 348 1.18 13.24 -17.57
CA ARG A 348 2.04 14.41 -17.66
C ARG A 348 3.36 14.08 -18.35
N ASP A 349 3.95 12.92 -18.06
CA ASP A 349 5.23 12.48 -18.63
C ASP A 349 5.06 11.88 -20.06
N GLY A 350 3.81 11.78 -20.54
CA GLY A 350 3.48 11.24 -21.86
C GLY A 350 3.49 9.72 -21.94
N MET A 351 3.56 9.05 -20.79
CA MET A 351 3.62 7.59 -20.65
C MET A 351 2.22 6.95 -20.75
N LEU A 352 1.20 7.71 -20.36
CA LEU A 352 -0.22 7.42 -20.58
C LEU A 352 -0.89 8.56 -21.38
N PRO A 353 -2.14 8.40 -21.86
CA PRO A 353 -2.83 9.43 -22.62
C PRO A 353 -2.79 10.81 -21.93
N LYS A 354 -2.38 11.84 -22.70
CA LYS A 354 -2.12 13.21 -22.18
C LYS A 354 -3.28 13.83 -21.40
N TRP A 355 -4.53 13.44 -21.67
CA TRP A 355 -5.69 13.96 -20.95
C TRP A 355 -5.68 13.58 -19.45
N LEU A 356 -5.03 12.49 -19.06
CA LEU A 356 -4.81 12.13 -17.66
C LEU A 356 -3.85 13.11 -16.96
N GLY A 357 -2.91 13.68 -17.71
CA GLY A 357 -1.93 14.66 -17.23
C GLY A 357 -2.42 16.11 -17.19
N SER A 358 -3.74 16.33 -17.18
CA SER A 358 -4.32 17.68 -17.16
C SER A 358 -4.99 17.97 -15.83
N LEU A 359 -4.82 19.21 -15.35
CA LEU A 359 -5.40 19.72 -14.13
C LEU A 359 -6.69 20.51 -14.42
N ASN A 360 -7.60 20.56 -13.44
CA ASN A 360 -8.77 21.45 -13.49
C ASN A 360 -8.37 22.90 -13.15
N LYS A 361 -9.36 23.81 -13.07
CA LYS A 361 -9.15 25.23 -12.72
C LYS A 361 -8.51 25.42 -11.33
N ASP A 362 -8.68 24.46 -10.43
CA ASP A 362 -8.19 24.48 -9.05
C ASP A 362 -6.86 23.72 -8.88
N ASN A 363 -6.17 23.40 -9.99
CA ASN A 363 -4.92 22.61 -10.02
C ASN A 363 -5.04 21.18 -9.49
N LEU A 364 -6.22 20.56 -9.60
CA LEU A 364 -6.51 19.19 -9.16
C LEU A 364 -6.58 18.22 -10.35
N PRO A 365 -6.02 16.99 -10.23
CA PRO A 365 -6.00 15.99 -11.30
C PRO A 365 -7.32 15.21 -11.40
N ASN A 366 -8.47 15.92 -11.53
CA ASN A 366 -9.81 15.30 -11.45
C ASN A 366 -10.05 14.20 -12.48
N ARG A 367 -9.43 14.27 -13.67
CA ARG A 367 -9.57 13.22 -14.70
C ARG A 367 -8.91 11.91 -14.26
N ALA A 368 -7.71 11.99 -13.69
CA ALA A 368 -7.04 10.83 -13.11
C ALA A 368 -7.82 10.28 -11.91
N LEU A 369 -8.36 11.16 -11.06
CA LEU A 369 -9.19 10.78 -9.92
C LEU A 369 -10.45 10.00 -10.33
N VAL A 370 -11.13 10.43 -11.39
CA VAL A 370 -12.32 9.72 -11.93
C VAL A 370 -11.93 8.33 -12.41
N VAL A 371 -10.84 8.19 -13.17
CA VAL A 371 -10.36 6.87 -13.63
C VAL A 371 -10.00 5.96 -12.45
N LEU A 372 -9.27 6.48 -11.47
CA LEU A 372 -8.95 5.76 -10.23
C LEU A 372 -10.21 5.27 -9.52
N SER A 373 -11.22 6.13 -9.38
CA SER A 373 -12.48 5.80 -8.71
C SER A 373 -13.25 4.71 -9.46
N ILE A 374 -13.37 4.83 -10.79
CA ILE A 374 -14.10 3.87 -11.63
C ILE A 374 -13.43 2.49 -11.54
N VAL A 375 -12.10 2.43 -11.72
CA VAL A 375 -11.38 1.17 -11.65
C VAL A 375 -11.47 0.56 -10.24
N GLY A 376 -11.31 1.36 -9.19
CA GLY A 376 -11.46 0.90 -7.81
C GLY A 376 -12.84 0.31 -7.51
N VAL A 377 -13.92 0.95 -7.99
CA VAL A 377 -15.29 0.43 -7.88
C VAL A 377 -15.46 -0.90 -8.62
N ILE A 378 -14.95 -1.00 -9.85
CA ILE A 378 -15.03 -2.24 -10.64
C ILE A 378 -14.29 -3.38 -9.93
N LEU A 379 -13.07 -3.12 -9.45
CA LEU A 379 -12.27 -4.12 -8.75
C LEU A 379 -12.96 -4.58 -7.45
N GLY A 380 -13.53 -3.65 -6.68
CA GLY A 380 -14.27 -3.98 -5.45
C GLY A 380 -15.58 -4.72 -5.68
N ALA A 381 -16.21 -4.55 -6.85
CA ALA A 381 -17.41 -5.29 -7.22
C ALA A 381 -17.09 -6.73 -7.69
N VAL A 382 -15.96 -6.91 -8.38
CA VAL A 382 -15.59 -8.18 -9.03
C VAL A 382 -14.81 -9.11 -8.11
N PHE A 383 -13.90 -8.58 -7.29
CA PHE A 383 -12.97 -9.39 -6.52
C PHE A 383 -13.32 -9.44 -5.04
N PRO A 384 -13.24 -10.62 -4.39
CA PRO A 384 -13.49 -10.74 -2.97
C PRO A 384 -12.36 -10.08 -2.15
N PHE A 385 -12.72 -9.63 -0.95
CA PHE A 385 -11.83 -8.90 -0.04
C PHE A 385 -10.46 -9.57 0.19
N ALA A 386 -10.45 -10.88 0.48
CA ALA A 386 -9.20 -11.62 0.73
C ALA A 386 -8.30 -11.69 -0.52
N PHE A 387 -8.89 -11.74 -1.71
CA PHE A 387 -8.14 -11.77 -2.96
C PHE A 387 -7.57 -10.40 -3.32
N LEU A 388 -8.32 -9.32 -3.06
CA LEU A 388 -7.81 -7.95 -3.18
C LEU A 388 -6.55 -7.78 -2.32
N ALA A 389 -6.51 -8.33 -1.10
CA ALA A 389 -5.34 -8.24 -0.22
C ALA A 389 -4.07 -8.84 -0.84
N GLN A 390 -4.20 -10.01 -1.48
CA GLN A 390 -3.10 -10.69 -2.15
C GLN A 390 -2.67 -9.97 -3.44
N LEU A 391 -3.63 -9.45 -4.21
CA LEU A 391 -3.37 -8.70 -5.44
C LEU A 391 -2.56 -7.42 -5.18
N ILE A 392 -2.89 -6.69 -4.10
CA ILE A 392 -2.12 -5.48 -3.71
C ILE A 392 -0.68 -5.87 -3.41
N SER A 393 -0.48 -6.89 -2.57
CA SER A 393 0.85 -7.35 -2.16
C SER A 393 1.73 -7.72 -3.37
N ALA A 394 1.16 -8.34 -4.42
CA ALA A 394 1.89 -8.72 -5.62
C ALA A 394 2.55 -7.53 -6.33
N GLY A 395 1.80 -6.45 -6.56
CA GLY A 395 2.32 -5.24 -7.21
C GLY A 395 3.40 -4.56 -6.38
N THR A 396 3.14 -4.37 -5.10
CA THR A 396 4.06 -3.65 -4.20
C THR A 396 5.38 -4.39 -3.99
N LEU A 397 5.34 -5.71 -3.85
CA LEU A 397 6.57 -6.52 -3.72
C LEU A 397 7.47 -6.39 -4.95
N ILE A 398 6.90 -6.25 -6.15
CA ILE A 398 7.69 -6.00 -7.37
C ILE A 398 8.36 -4.63 -7.32
N ALA A 399 7.63 -3.58 -6.94
CA ALA A 399 8.24 -2.26 -6.73
C ALA A 399 9.35 -2.31 -5.67
N PHE A 400 9.14 -3.03 -4.58
CA PHE A 400 10.09 -3.18 -3.48
C PHE A 400 11.37 -3.90 -3.90
N MET A 401 11.26 -4.92 -4.76
CA MET A 401 12.42 -5.57 -5.37
C MET A 401 13.26 -4.58 -6.18
N PHE A 402 12.64 -3.72 -7.01
CA PHE A 402 13.37 -2.70 -7.76
C PHE A 402 14.03 -1.65 -6.87
N VAL A 403 13.34 -1.17 -5.84
CA VAL A 403 13.91 -0.19 -4.89
C VAL A 403 15.08 -0.79 -4.11
N SER A 404 14.97 -2.05 -3.69
CA SER A 404 16.05 -2.76 -3.00
C SER A 404 17.30 -2.86 -3.87
N LEU A 405 17.17 -3.30 -5.13
CA LEU A 405 18.30 -3.32 -6.07
C LEU A 405 18.79 -1.91 -6.44
N GLY A 406 17.89 -0.91 -6.38
CA GLY A 406 18.19 0.49 -6.61
C GLY A 406 19.31 1.04 -5.73
N ILE A 407 19.48 0.53 -4.51
CA ILE A 407 20.56 0.93 -3.60
C ILE A 407 21.95 0.68 -4.21
N TYR A 408 22.14 -0.39 -4.99
CA TYR A 408 23.41 -0.63 -5.68
C TYR A 408 23.73 0.44 -6.73
N ALA A 409 22.70 0.98 -7.39
CA ALA A 409 22.85 2.05 -8.38
C ALA A 409 22.90 3.45 -7.74
N LEU A 410 22.29 3.62 -6.56
CA LEU A 410 22.32 4.86 -5.78
C LEU A 410 23.70 5.09 -5.16
N ARG A 411 24.26 4.09 -4.46
CA ARG A 411 25.46 4.23 -3.63
C ARG A 411 26.65 4.90 -4.34
N PRO A 412 26.98 4.60 -5.61
CA PRO A 412 28.11 5.23 -6.30
C PRO A 412 27.90 6.70 -6.71
N ARG A 413 26.65 7.20 -6.66
CA ARG A 413 26.22 8.56 -7.05
C ARG A 413 26.08 9.52 -5.86
N GLU A 414 25.97 8.99 -4.64
CA GLU A 414 25.95 9.78 -3.40
C GLU A 414 27.19 10.68 -3.31
N GLY A 415 26.98 11.97 -3.00
CA GLY A 415 28.05 12.95 -2.86
C GLY A 415 28.64 13.46 -4.18
N LYS A 416 28.13 12.99 -5.33
CA LYS A 416 28.52 13.48 -6.66
C LYS A 416 27.39 14.29 -7.28
N ASP A 417 26.40 13.60 -7.84
CA ASP A 417 25.23 14.19 -8.48
C ASP A 417 23.96 14.04 -7.63
N LEU A 418 24.01 13.23 -6.57
CA LEU A 418 22.93 13.09 -5.58
C LEU A 418 23.40 13.50 -4.18
N PRO A 419 22.55 14.16 -3.37
CA PRO A 419 22.86 14.47 -1.99
C PRO A 419 23.21 13.23 -1.17
N GLU A 420 24.17 13.37 -0.26
CA GLU A 420 24.43 12.29 0.70
C GLU A 420 23.26 12.15 1.70
N PRO A 421 22.67 10.94 1.82
CA PRO A 421 21.61 10.66 2.78
C PRO A 421 22.15 10.61 4.21
N SER A 422 21.35 11.02 5.20
CA SER A 422 21.76 10.91 6.62
C SER A 422 21.60 9.49 7.17
N PHE A 423 20.70 8.70 6.56
CA PHE A 423 20.52 7.29 6.86
C PHE A 423 21.02 6.46 5.68
N LYS A 424 21.90 5.50 5.95
CA LYS A 424 22.34 4.51 4.97
C LYS A 424 21.91 3.13 5.43
N MET A 425 21.36 2.36 4.51
CA MET A 425 21.02 0.96 4.69
C MET A 425 22.24 0.22 5.25
N PRO A 426 22.10 -0.44 6.42
CA PRO A 426 23.22 -1.10 7.09
C PRO A 426 23.71 -2.31 6.28
N LEU A 427 24.93 -2.77 6.54
CA LEU A 427 25.49 -4.00 5.96
C LEU A 427 25.49 -4.04 4.41
N TYR A 428 25.69 -2.88 3.77
CA TYR A 428 25.99 -2.82 2.34
C TYR A 428 27.33 -3.53 2.06
N PRO A 429 27.44 -4.38 1.01
CA PRO A 429 26.48 -4.61 -0.08
C PRO A 429 25.50 -5.78 0.13
N VAL A 430 25.46 -6.44 1.29
CA VAL A 430 24.65 -7.67 1.49
C VAL A 430 23.16 -7.35 1.69
N MET A 431 22.87 -6.31 2.46
CA MET A 431 21.49 -6.00 2.87
C MET A 431 20.52 -5.73 1.71
N PRO A 432 20.88 -4.98 0.65
CA PRO A 432 19.98 -4.80 -0.50
C PRO A 432 19.60 -6.11 -1.20
N ALA A 433 20.53 -7.06 -1.33
CA ALA A 433 20.24 -8.39 -1.89
C ALA A 433 19.32 -9.20 -0.98
N LEU A 434 19.53 -9.14 0.34
CA LEU A 434 18.63 -9.80 1.29
C LEU A 434 17.21 -9.22 1.24
N ALA A 435 17.07 -7.90 1.12
CA ALA A 435 15.77 -7.24 0.95
C ALA A 435 15.06 -7.70 -0.33
N PHE A 436 15.80 -7.79 -1.45
CA PHE A 436 15.28 -8.32 -2.71
C PHE A 436 14.84 -9.78 -2.58
N LEU A 437 15.68 -10.66 -2.02
CA LEU A 437 15.38 -12.09 -1.87
C LEU A 437 14.21 -12.32 -0.92
N ALA A 438 14.12 -11.53 0.16
CA ALA A 438 13.01 -11.59 1.10
C ALA A 438 11.69 -11.14 0.45
N ALA A 439 11.69 -10.02 -0.28
CA ALA A 439 10.52 -9.57 -1.03
C ALA A 439 10.11 -10.60 -2.11
N PHE A 440 11.08 -11.18 -2.80
CA PHE A 440 10.84 -12.24 -3.77
C PHE A 440 10.24 -13.50 -3.13
N ALA A 441 10.74 -13.90 -1.95
CA ALA A 441 10.18 -15.03 -1.21
C ALA A 441 8.71 -14.76 -0.86
N VAL A 442 8.38 -13.61 -0.27
CA VAL A 442 6.99 -13.26 0.02
C VAL A 442 6.12 -13.25 -1.25
N PHE A 443 6.65 -12.72 -2.37
CA PHE A 443 5.94 -12.73 -3.64
C PHE A 443 5.66 -14.15 -4.14
N TRP A 444 6.63 -15.05 -3.99
CA TRP A 444 6.48 -16.45 -4.39
C TRP A 444 5.43 -17.20 -3.57
N GLY A 445 5.29 -16.84 -2.28
CA GLY A 445 4.30 -17.38 -1.37
C GLY A 445 2.87 -16.89 -1.59
N LEU A 446 2.66 -15.88 -2.46
CA LEU A 446 1.32 -15.45 -2.87
C LEU A 446 0.57 -16.57 -3.61
N ASP A 447 -0.75 -16.48 -3.60
CA ASP A 447 -1.62 -17.39 -4.33
C ASP A 447 -1.30 -17.40 -5.84
N MET A 448 -1.55 -18.54 -6.48
CA MET A 448 -1.30 -18.69 -7.92
C MET A 448 -2.12 -17.68 -8.73
N GLY A 449 -3.37 -17.43 -8.34
CA GLY A 449 -4.20 -16.39 -8.92
C GLY A 449 -3.51 -15.03 -8.86
N ALA A 450 -3.13 -14.56 -7.67
CA ALA A 450 -2.48 -13.25 -7.50
C ALA A 450 -1.22 -13.11 -8.38
N LYS A 451 -0.39 -14.16 -8.47
CA LYS A 451 0.80 -14.20 -9.35
C LYS A 451 0.43 -14.12 -10.83
N LEU A 452 -0.59 -14.84 -11.28
CA LEU A 452 -1.07 -14.81 -12.67
C LEU A 452 -1.67 -13.45 -13.03
N TYR A 453 -2.50 -12.85 -12.18
CA TYR A 453 -3.05 -11.52 -12.42
C TYR A 453 -1.97 -10.45 -12.44
N ALA A 454 -0.96 -10.54 -11.56
CA ALA A 454 0.22 -9.68 -11.63
C ALA A 454 0.93 -9.84 -12.98
N LEU A 455 1.18 -11.08 -13.43
CA LEU A 455 1.77 -11.33 -14.75
C LEU A 455 0.95 -10.71 -15.88
N TYR A 456 -0.37 -10.89 -15.90
CA TYR A 456 -1.26 -10.27 -16.89
C TYR A 456 -1.21 -8.74 -16.85
N TRP A 457 -1.17 -8.15 -15.65
CA TRP A 457 -1.03 -6.71 -15.47
C TRP A 457 0.28 -6.18 -16.05
N PHE A 458 1.41 -6.87 -15.83
CA PHE A 458 2.69 -6.47 -16.42
C PHE A 458 2.74 -6.68 -17.92
N ILE A 459 2.19 -7.77 -18.45
CA ILE A 459 2.08 -7.98 -19.89
C ILE A 459 1.29 -6.81 -20.52
N PHE A 460 0.15 -6.45 -19.92
CA PHE A 460 -0.65 -5.32 -20.37
C PHE A 460 0.12 -3.99 -20.30
N GLY A 461 0.86 -3.75 -19.21
CA GLY A 461 1.72 -2.58 -19.06
C GLY A 461 2.85 -2.51 -20.10
N LEU A 462 3.46 -3.64 -20.44
CA LEU A 462 4.48 -3.72 -21.48
C LEU A 462 3.88 -3.41 -22.86
N VAL A 463 2.70 -3.94 -23.17
CA VAL A 463 1.97 -3.61 -24.41
C VAL A 463 1.71 -2.10 -24.51
N ILE A 464 1.28 -1.46 -23.42
CA ILE A 464 1.08 0.00 -23.39
C ILE A 464 2.41 0.75 -23.56
N TYR A 465 3.47 0.32 -22.88
CA TYR A 465 4.78 1.00 -22.97
C TYR A 465 5.35 0.95 -24.39
N PHE A 466 5.40 -0.24 -24.99
CA PHE A 466 5.94 -0.42 -26.34
C PHE A 466 5.01 0.15 -27.43
N GLY A 467 3.69 0.09 -27.22
CA GLY A 467 2.70 0.61 -28.17
C GLY A 467 2.55 2.15 -28.13
N TYR A 468 2.60 2.75 -26.94
CA TYR A 468 2.32 4.17 -26.72
C TYR A 468 3.46 4.92 -26.01
N GLY A 469 3.86 4.45 -24.82
CA GLY A 469 4.72 5.21 -23.89
C GLY A 469 6.08 5.61 -24.49
N MET A 470 6.79 4.66 -25.10
CA MET A 470 8.12 4.90 -25.68
C MET A 470 8.14 5.97 -26.79
N ARG A 471 7.02 6.12 -27.52
CA ARG A 471 6.89 7.12 -28.60
C ARG A 471 6.44 8.48 -28.09
N HIS A 472 5.73 8.51 -26.96
CA HIS A 472 5.09 9.71 -26.44
C HIS A 472 5.82 10.34 -25.26
N SER A 473 6.76 9.61 -24.65
CA SER A 473 7.63 10.08 -23.58
C SER A 473 8.27 11.42 -23.91
N PHE A 474 8.12 12.37 -23.00
CA PHE A 474 8.75 13.68 -23.10
C PHE A 474 10.27 13.63 -22.89
N LEU A 475 10.78 12.66 -22.12
CA LEU A 475 12.22 12.43 -21.96
C LEU A 475 12.84 12.01 -23.30
N SER A 476 12.23 11.04 -23.98
CA SER A 476 12.64 10.59 -25.31
C SER A 476 12.61 11.71 -26.34
N LYS A 477 11.59 12.58 -26.31
CA LYS A 477 11.49 13.75 -27.20
C LYS A 477 12.55 14.81 -26.91
N ARG A 478 12.82 15.12 -25.63
CA ARG A 478 13.84 16.09 -25.22
C ARG A 478 15.25 15.62 -25.60
N SER A 479 15.53 14.32 -25.41
CA SER A 479 16.80 13.73 -25.86
C SER A 479 16.97 13.80 -27.37
N GLN A 480 15.92 13.54 -28.15
CA GLN A 480 15.97 13.65 -29.62
C GLN A 480 16.14 15.09 -30.09
N ALA A 481 15.52 16.06 -29.42
CA ALA A 481 15.71 17.47 -29.73
C ALA A 481 17.17 17.91 -29.52
N LYS A 482 17.78 17.53 -28.39
CA LYS A 482 19.21 17.78 -28.12
C LYS A 482 20.14 17.13 -29.15
N GLU A 483 19.90 15.86 -29.51
CA GLU A 483 20.70 15.17 -30.55
C GLU A 483 20.58 15.84 -31.93
N ASN A 484 19.41 16.39 -32.26
CA ASN A 484 19.21 17.12 -33.52
C ASN A 484 19.90 18.49 -33.50
N GLU A 485 19.90 19.19 -32.37
CA GLU A 485 20.64 20.45 -32.20
C GLU A 485 22.15 20.24 -32.29
N GLU A 486 22.68 19.15 -31.71
CA GLU A 486 24.10 18.80 -31.81
C GLU A 486 24.54 18.38 -33.21
N LYS A 487 23.64 17.80 -34.02
CA LYS A 487 23.94 17.45 -35.43
C LYS A 487 23.85 18.63 -36.39
N ASN A 488 23.15 19.70 -35.99
CA ASN A 488 22.97 20.91 -36.79
C ASN A 488 23.99 22.01 -36.42
N LYS A 489 24.83 21.76 -35.40
CA LYS A 489 26.04 22.52 -35.09
C LYS A 489 27.24 21.81 -35.67
#